data_AF-A0ABC8K2Z7-F1
#
_entry.id   AF-A0ABC8K2Z7-F1
#
_cell.length_a   1.000
_cell.length_b   1.000
_cell.length_c   1.000
_cell.angle_alpha   90.00
_cell.angle_beta   90.00
_cell.angle_gamma   90.00
#
_symmetry.space_group_name_H-M   'P 1'
#
loop_
_entity.id
_entity.type
_entity.pdbx_description
1 polymer ?
#
loop_
_entity_poly.entity_id
_entity_poly.type
_entity_poly.pdbx_seq_one_letter_code
_entity_poly.pdbx_strand_id
1 'polypeptide(L)'
;MAIGTEVEAHPFDPVASKLAWEQVFKNFYGQTTDKAVVAEEEAKLAKVLDVYEARLKEFKYLAVFKNFYGQTTDKAVVAEEEAKLAKVLDVYEARLKEFKYLAGETFTLTDLHHIPVIQYLLGTLTKKLFTERPRVNEWVAEITKRPASQKILQ
;
A
#
# COMPACT_ATOMS: atom_id res chain seq x y z
N MET A 1 24.74 3.25 -2.99
CA MET A 1 24.39 1.84 -2.73
C MET A 1 22.93 1.84 -2.27
N ALA A 2 21.97 1.72 -3.18
CA ALA A 2 21.48 0.49 -3.82
C ALA A 2 20.16 0.03 -3.14
N ILE A 3 19.08 0.78 -3.39
CA ILE A 3 17.71 0.39 -3.03
C ILE A 3 17.18 -0.70 -4.00
N GLY A 4 17.75 -0.80 -5.20
CA GLY A 4 17.34 -1.77 -6.21
C GLY A 4 17.90 -3.19 -6.02
N THR A 5 18.88 -3.41 -5.15
CA THR A 5 19.54 -4.73 -5.01
C THR A 5 18.99 -5.60 -3.88
N GLU A 6 18.14 -5.09 -2.98
CA GLU A 6 17.55 -5.92 -1.92
C GLU A 6 16.25 -6.62 -2.32
N VAL A 7 15.64 -6.24 -3.46
CA VAL A 7 14.45 -6.93 -3.99
C VAL A 7 14.84 -8.27 -4.63
N GLU A 8 16.08 -8.39 -5.11
CA GLU A 8 16.63 -9.65 -5.67
C GLU A 8 17.12 -10.63 -4.58
N ALA A 9 17.15 -10.22 -3.31
CA ALA A 9 17.51 -11.09 -2.18
C ALA A 9 16.30 -11.86 -1.62
N HIS A 10 15.27 -12.07 -2.44
CA HIS A 10 14.02 -12.68 -2.02
C HIS A 10 14.04 -14.20 -2.22
N PRO A 11 14.02 -15.01 -1.13
CA PRO A 11 14.00 -16.47 -1.23
C PRO A 11 12.71 -17.04 -1.86
N PHE A 12 11.76 -16.19 -2.25
CA PHE A 12 10.55 -16.60 -2.94
C PHE A 12 10.85 -17.21 -4.32
N ASP A 13 11.59 -16.52 -5.19
CA ASP A 13 11.82 -16.98 -6.56
C ASP A 13 12.57 -18.32 -6.63
N PRO A 14 13.63 -18.56 -5.85
CA PRO A 14 14.30 -19.86 -5.82
C PRO A 14 13.41 -21.00 -5.34
N VAL A 15 12.59 -20.77 -4.30
CA VAL A 15 11.72 -21.80 -3.71
C VAL A 15 10.51 -22.08 -4.62
N ALA A 16 9.87 -21.04 -5.15
CA ALA A 16 8.74 -21.15 -6.07
C ALA A 16 9.14 -21.82 -7.40
N SER A 17 10.30 -21.45 -7.95
CA SER A 17 10.81 -22.07 -9.18
C SER A 17 11.12 -23.55 -9.01
N LYS A 18 11.65 -23.95 -7.84
CA LYS A 18 11.93 -25.36 -7.53
C LYS A 18 10.65 -26.17 -7.34
N LEU A 19 9.63 -25.60 -6.69
CA LEU A 19 8.29 -26.21 -6.61
C LEU A 19 7.65 -26.38 -7.99
N ALA A 20 7.72 -25.36 -8.84
CA ALA A 20 7.23 -25.42 -10.21
C ALA A 20 7.96 -26.50 -11.04
N TRP A 21 9.27 -26.63 -10.86
CA TRP A 21 10.05 -27.70 -11.51
C TRP A 21 9.57 -29.10 -11.09
N GLU A 22 9.41 -29.34 -9.79
CA GLU A 22 9.01 -30.64 -9.23
C GLU A 22 7.57 -31.04 -9.57
N GLN A 23 6.63 -30.09 -9.50
CA GLN A 23 5.19 -30.37 -9.65
C GLN A 23 4.70 -30.23 -11.10
N VAL A 24 5.28 -29.32 -11.88
CA VAL A 24 4.79 -28.97 -13.22
C VAL A 24 5.72 -29.51 -14.28
N PHE A 25 6.98 -29.05 -14.32
CA PHE A 25 7.87 -29.35 -15.44
C PHE A 25 8.31 -30.81 -15.51
N LYS A 26 8.61 -31.47 -14.38
CA LYS A 26 8.99 -32.90 -14.36
C LYS A 26 7.95 -33.80 -15.02
N ASN A 27 6.67 -33.54 -14.77
CA ASN A 27 5.57 -34.29 -15.35
C ASN A 27 5.51 -34.14 -16.89
N PHE A 28 5.84 -32.96 -17.42
CA PHE A 28 5.96 -32.74 -18.87
C PHE A 28 7.12 -33.52 -19.51
N TYR A 29 8.18 -33.81 -18.74
CA TYR A 29 9.32 -34.61 -19.19
C TYR A 29 9.22 -36.10 -18.83
N GLY A 30 8.05 -36.58 -18.38
CA GLY A 30 7.83 -37.98 -18.00
C GLY A 30 8.57 -38.41 -16.72
N GLN A 31 9.07 -37.45 -15.95
CA GLN A 31 9.68 -37.69 -14.63
C GLN A 31 8.61 -37.70 -13.55
N THR A 32 8.90 -38.36 -12.43
CA THR A 32 8.00 -38.41 -11.27
C THR A 32 8.36 -37.31 -10.26
N THR A 33 7.34 -36.67 -9.71
CA THR A 33 7.48 -35.67 -8.65
C THR A 33 8.05 -36.29 -7.37
N ASP A 34 9.09 -35.69 -6.82
CA ASP A 34 9.61 -36.08 -5.51
C ASP A 34 8.80 -35.40 -4.40
N LYS A 35 7.95 -36.20 -3.73
CA LYS A 35 7.08 -35.71 -2.66
C LYS A 35 7.85 -35.19 -1.44
N ALA A 36 9.03 -35.72 -1.16
CA ALA A 36 9.85 -35.25 -0.04
C ALA A 36 10.44 -33.87 -0.34
N VAL A 37 10.91 -33.66 -1.58
CA VAL A 37 11.42 -32.35 -2.01
C VAL A 37 10.30 -31.31 -2.04
N VAL A 38 9.11 -31.66 -2.51
CA VAL A 38 7.95 -30.75 -2.49
C VAL A 38 7.60 -30.33 -1.06
N ALA A 39 7.49 -31.27 -0.13
CA ALA A 39 7.15 -30.96 1.27
C ALA A 39 8.22 -30.07 1.93
N GLU A 40 9.50 -30.29 1.63
CA GLU A 40 10.60 -29.44 2.12
C GLU A 40 10.51 -28.00 1.57
N GLU A 41 10.25 -27.85 0.27
CA GLU A 41 10.18 -26.53 -0.37
C GLU A 41 8.89 -25.78 -0.02
N GLU A 42 7.76 -26.46 0.18
CA GLU A 42 6.53 -25.85 0.72
C GLU A 42 6.74 -25.29 2.13
N ALA A 43 7.45 -26.02 2.99
CA ALA A 43 7.78 -25.56 4.34
C ALA A 43 8.73 -24.34 4.32
N LYS A 44 9.64 -24.26 3.34
CA LYS A 44 10.47 -23.06 3.12
C LYS A 44 9.62 -21.90 2.61
N LEU A 45 8.74 -22.15 1.66
CA LEU A 45 7.86 -21.13 1.08
C LEU A 45 6.95 -20.51 2.15
N ALA A 46 6.38 -21.33 3.04
CA ALA A 46 5.56 -20.85 4.16
C ALA A 46 6.31 -19.83 5.03
N LYS A 47 7.56 -20.12 5.42
CA LYS A 47 8.39 -19.20 6.21
C LYS A 47 8.70 -17.90 5.47
N VAL A 48 8.89 -17.98 4.15
CA VAL A 48 9.12 -16.80 3.30
C VAL A 48 7.87 -15.93 3.26
N LEU A 49 6.69 -16.55 3.09
CA LEU A 49 5.40 -15.86 3.11
C LEU A 49 5.10 -15.22 4.48
N ASP A 50 5.43 -15.89 5.59
CA ASP A 50 5.30 -15.33 6.95
C ASP A 50 6.10 -14.02 7.12
N VAL A 51 7.30 -13.95 6.54
CA VAL A 51 8.14 -12.73 6.55
C VAL A 51 7.50 -11.61 5.72
N TYR A 52 6.93 -11.95 4.55
CA TYR A 52 6.20 -10.96 3.74
C TYR A 52 4.96 -10.45 4.48
N GLU A 53 4.19 -11.34 5.12
CA GLU A 53 3.03 -10.95 5.91
C GLU A 53 3.40 -10.08 7.11
N ALA A 54 4.48 -10.41 7.83
CA ALA A 54 4.98 -9.60 8.94
C ALA A 54 5.40 -8.20 8.45
N ARG A 55 6.11 -8.13 7.31
CA ARG A 55 6.55 -6.86 6.72
C ARG A 55 5.39 -6.03 6.17
N LEU A 56 4.39 -6.69 5.58
CA LEU A 56 3.14 -6.06 5.16
C LEU A 56 2.37 -5.49 6.36
N LYS A 57 2.42 -6.14 7.53
CA LYS A 57 1.84 -5.64 8.81
C LYS A 57 2.58 -4.42 9.39
N GLU A 58 3.83 -4.18 9.01
CA GLU A 58 4.56 -2.96 9.40
C GLU A 58 4.32 -1.78 8.44
N PHE A 59 3.80 -2.03 7.25
CA PHE A 59 3.49 -1.00 6.27
C PHE A 59 2.22 -0.23 6.69
N LYS A 60 2.40 1.03 7.13
CA LYS A 60 1.36 1.97 7.64
C LYS A 60 0.12 2.20 6.75
N TYR A 61 0.06 1.61 5.56
CA TYR A 61 -1.05 1.70 4.61
C TYR A 61 -2.12 0.59 4.77
N LEU A 62 -2.00 -0.23 5.82
CA LEU A 62 -2.83 -1.43 6.04
C LEU A 62 -4.35 -1.24 6.09
N ALA A 63 -4.87 -0.09 6.49
CA ALA A 63 -6.33 0.08 6.60
C ALA A 63 -7.04 -0.08 5.24
N VAL A 64 -6.40 0.40 4.18
CA VAL A 64 -6.94 0.28 2.81
C VAL A 64 -6.75 -1.14 2.29
N PHE A 65 -5.55 -1.72 2.47
CA PHE A 65 -5.23 -3.06 1.98
C PHE A 65 -5.99 -4.19 2.70
N LYS A 66 -6.27 -4.07 4.00
CA LYS A 66 -7.01 -5.10 4.76
C LYS A 66 -8.43 -5.32 4.21
N ASN A 67 -9.11 -4.26 3.76
CA ASN A 67 -10.40 -4.39 3.08
C ASN A 67 -10.28 -5.12 1.73
N PHE A 68 -9.17 -4.97 0.99
CA PHE A 68 -8.92 -5.72 -0.25
C PHE A 68 -8.69 -7.22 -0.01
N TYR A 69 -8.11 -7.60 1.13
CA TYR A 69 -7.83 -9.01 1.48
C TYR A 69 -8.90 -9.67 2.37
N GLY A 70 -10.07 -9.05 2.54
CA GLY A 70 -11.16 -9.60 3.35
C GLY A 70 -10.84 -9.73 4.85
N GLN A 71 -9.82 -9.00 5.33
CA GLN A 71 -9.45 -8.98 6.75
C GLN A 71 -10.27 -7.94 7.51
N THR A 72 -10.62 -8.26 8.76
CA THR A 72 -11.29 -7.31 9.65
C THR A 72 -10.38 -6.13 9.99
N THR A 73 -10.82 -4.94 9.63
CA THR A 73 -10.18 -3.68 9.99
C THR A 73 -10.26 -3.46 11.51
N ASP A 74 -9.10 -3.23 12.13
CA ASP A 74 -9.02 -2.89 13.55
C ASP A 74 -9.55 -1.46 13.78
N LYS A 75 -10.73 -1.35 14.37
CA LYS A 75 -11.41 -0.08 14.60
C LYS A 75 -10.67 0.81 15.61
N ALA A 76 -9.95 0.23 16.57
CA ALA A 76 -9.21 1.01 17.56
C ALA A 76 -8.01 1.70 16.91
N VAL A 77 -7.26 0.96 16.10
CA VAL A 77 -6.14 1.52 15.33
C VAL A 77 -6.62 2.59 14.34
N VAL A 78 -7.74 2.35 13.64
CA VAL A 78 -8.32 3.36 12.74
C VAL A 78 -8.69 4.63 13.50
N ALA A 79 -9.35 4.53 14.65
CA ALA A 79 -9.74 5.70 15.44
C ALA A 79 -8.51 6.49 15.94
N GLU A 80 -7.46 5.80 16.39
CA GLU A 80 -6.21 6.44 16.81
C GLU A 80 -5.53 7.19 15.65
N GLU A 81 -5.43 6.56 14.48
CA GLU A 81 -4.81 7.18 13.31
C GLU A 81 -5.68 8.29 12.71
N GLU A 82 -7.02 8.17 12.72
CA GLU A 82 -7.93 9.26 12.35
C GLU A 82 -7.72 10.49 13.25
N ALA A 83 -7.50 10.30 14.56
CA ALA A 83 -7.23 11.39 15.49
C ALA A 83 -5.88 12.07 15.22
N LYS A 84 -4.85 11.31 14.84
CA LYS A 84 -3.54 11.87 14.44
C LYS A 84 -3.65 12.63 13.12
N LEU A 85 -4.33 12.06 12.13
CA LEU A 85 -4.54 12.68 10.82
C LEU A 85 -5.36 13.97 10.96
N ALA A 86 -6.40 13.99 11.78
CA ALA A 86 -7.20 15.19 12.03
C ALA A 86 -6.33 16.39 12.47
N LYS A 87 -5.39 16.17 13.40
CA LYS A 87 -4.46 17.23 13.85
C LYS A 87 -3.55 17.72 12.72
N VAL A 88 -3.06 16.82 11.86
CA VAL A 88 -2.25 17.21 10.68
C VAL A 88 -3.10 18.03 9.71
N LEU A 89 -4.34 17.62 9.47
CA LEU A 89 -5.25 18.33 8.58
C LEU A 89 -5.69 19.69 9.14
N ASP A 90 -5.71 19.88 10.46
CA ASP A 90 -5.93 21.20 11.07
C ASP A 90 -4.79 22.18 10.73
N VAL A 91 -3.54 21.70 10.73
CA VAL A 91 -2.39 22.49 10.28
C VAL A 91 -2.49 22.80 8.79
N TYR A 92 -2.93 21.84 7.98
CA TYR A 92 -3.11 22.04 6.54
C TYR A 92 -4.23 23.02 6.26
N GLU A 93 -5.34 22.96 6.99
CA GLU A 93 -6.45 23.90 6.88
C GLU A 93 -5.98 25.33 7.16
N ALA A 94 -5.17 25.54 8.21
CA ALA A 94 -4.57 26.85 8.48
C ALA A 94 -3.64 27.29 7.34
N ARG A 95 -2.76 26.40 6.85
CA ARG A 95 -1.84 26.69 5.74
C ARG A 95 -2.57 27.06 4.44
N LEU A 96 -3.64 26.34 4.11
CA LEU A 96 -4.42 26.49 2.89
C LEU A 96 -5.41 27.68 2.95
N LYS A 97 -5.57 28.32 4.12
CA LYS A 97 -6.20 29.64 4.22
C LYS A 97 -5.28 30.75 3.72
N GLU A 98 -3.98 30.58 3.91
CA GLU A 98 -2.96 31.57 3.50
C GLU A 98 -2.50 31.36 2.05
N PHE A 99 -2.38 30.11 1.62
CA PHE A 99 -1.84 29.75 0.31
C PHE A 99 -2.78 28.83 -0.46
N LYS A 100 -2.71 28.86 -1.80
CA LYS A 100 -3.50 27.96 -2.64
C LYS A 100 -3.12 26.48 -2.47
N TYR A 101 -1.84 26.17 -2.31
CA TYR A 101 -1.27 24.83 -2.16
C TYR A 101 -0.36 24.77 -0.93
N LEU A 102 0.07 23.56 -0.52
CA LEU A 102 0.83 23.39 0.73
C LEU A 102 2.17 24.15 0.73
N ALA A 103 2.83 24.22 -0.43
CA ALA A 103 4.11 24.89 -0.61
C ALA A 103 4.00 26.37 -1.04
N GLY A 104 2.80 26.89 -1.34
CA GLY A 104 2.59 28.25 -1.83
C GLY A 104 1.48 28.35 -2.88
N GLU A 105 1.62 29.27 -3.84
CA GLU A 105 0.57 29.55 -4.83
C GLU A 105 0.50 28.54 -5.99
N THR A 106 1.50 27.69 -6.16
CA THR A 106 1.60 26.75 -7.27
C THR A 106 1.61 25.30 -6.79
N PHE A 107 1.05 24.41 -7.61
CA PHE A 107 1.10 22.97 -7.36
C PHE A 107 2.54 22.47 -7.45
N THR A 108 2.99 21.74 -6.44
CA THR A 108 4.36 21.21 -6.37
C THR A 108 4.41 19.72 -6.07
N LEU A 109 5.63 19.17 -6.00
CA LEU A 109 5.86 17.82 -5.52
C LEU A 109 5.30 17.58 -4.11
N THR A 110 5.22 18.62 -3.27
CA THR A 110 4.62 18.57 -1.94
C THR A 110 3.17 18.10 -2.02
N ASP A 111 2.37 18.67 -2.93
CA ASP A 111 0.97 18.30 -3.13
C ASP A 111 0.85 16.93 -3.82
N LEU A 112 1.72 16.67 -4.80
CA LEU A 112 1.71 15.43 -5.59
C LEU A 112 1.86 14.18 -4.72
N HIS A 113 2.77 14.19 -3.73
CA HIS A 113 3.01 13.04 -2.87
C HIS A 113 1.80 12.62 -2.03
N HIS A 114 0.82 13.50 -1.84
CA HIS A 114 -0.40 13.19 -1.07
C HIS A 114 -1.46 12.47 -1.91
N ILE A 115 -1.42 12.60 -3.23
CA ILE A 115 -2.52 12.21 -4.13
C ILE A 115 -2.87 10.71 -4.01
N PRO A 116 -1.93 9.76 -4.10
CA PRO A 116 -2.29 8.34 -4.06
C PRO A 116 -3.00 7.96 -2.76
N VAL A 117 -2.46 8.43 -1.63
CA VAL A 117 -2.99 8.11 -0.29
C VAL A 117 -4.37 8.73 -0.09
N ILE A 118 -4.54 10.00 -0.48
CA ILE A 118 -5.82 10.70 -0.40
C ILE A 118 -6.87 9.98 -1.24
N GLN A 119 -6.55 9.59 -2.47
CA GLN A 119 -7.48 8.89 -3.35
C GLN A 119 -7.98 7.57 -2.75
N TYR A 120 -7.12 6.81 -2.08
CA TYR A 120 -7.57 5.63 -1.33
C TYR A 120 -8.47 5.98 -0.14
N LEU A 121 -8.09 6.98 0.66
CA LEU A 121 -8.86 7.39 1.85
C LEU A 121 -10.24 7.97 1.50
N LEU A 122 -10.38 8.60 0.32
CA LEU A 122 -11.66 9.07 -0.21
C LEU A 122 -12.65 7.93 -0.45
N GLY A 123 -12.20 6.69 -0.60
CA GLY A 123 -13.04 5.49 -0.69
C GLY A 123 -13.50 4.93 0.67
N THR A 124 -13.14 5.57 1.79
CA THR A 124 -13.40 5.08 3.16
C THR A 124 -14.20 6.07 3.99
N LEU A 125 -14.59 5.68 5.22
CA LEU A 125 -15.24 6.59 6.18
C LEU A 125 -14.32 7.73 6.63
N THR A 126 -13.00 7.58 6.51
CA THR A 126 -12.01 8.62 6.83
C THR A 126 -12.12 9.83 5.89
N LYS A 127 -12.81 9.70 4.74
CA LYS A 127 -13.16 10.83 3.86
C LYS A 127 -13.73 12.03 4.62
N LYS A 128 -14.50 11.78 5.69
CA LYS A 128 -15.11 12.83 6.53
C LYS A 128 -14.09 13.88 7.00
N LEU A 129 -12.86 13.46 7.33
CA LEU A 129 -11.81 14.34 7.85
C LEU A 129 -11.36 15.39 6.83
N PHE A 130 -11.44 15.08 5.53
CA PHE A 130 -11.18 16.05 4.47
C PHE A 130 -12.38 16.97 4.27
N THR A 131 -13.60 16.42 4.20
CA THR A 131 -14.82 17.19 3.88
C THR A 131 -15.24 18.17 4.99
N GLU A 132 -14.88 17.89 6.25
CA GLU A 132 -15.15 18.77 7.40
C GLU A 132 -14.27 20.03 7.42
N ARG A 133 -13.21 20.07 6.60
CA ARG A 133 -12.22 21.16 6.54
C ARG A 133 -12.30 21.84 5.18
N PRO A 134 -12.93 23.02 5.06
CA PRO A 134 -13.26 23.61 3.76
C PRO A 134 -12.08 23.80 2.81
N ARG A 135 -10.94 24.31 3.30
CA ARG A 135 -9.77 24.58 2.44
C ARG A 135 -9.05 23.28 2.07
N VAL A 136 -8.94 22.35 3.01
CA VAL A 136 -8.44 20.99 2.72
C VAL A 136 -9.34 20.30 1.70
N ASN A 137 -10.66 20.36 1.85
CA ASN A 137 -11.60 19.75 0.92
C ASN A 137 -11.45 20.31 -0.50
N GLU A 138 -11.33 21.63 -0.64
CA GLU A 138 -11.10 22.30 -1.92
C GLU A 138 -9.76 21.89 -2.54
N TRP A 139 -8.68 21.89 -1.74
CA TRP A 139 -7.37 21.42 -2.17
C TRP A 139 -7.39 19.96 -2.63
N VAL A 140 -8.03 19.07 -1.88
CA VAL A 140 -8.21 17.65 -2.24
C VAL A 140 -8.96 17.54 -3.57
N ALA A 141 -10.05 18.29 -3.75
CA ALA A 141 -10.82 18.28 -4.99
C ALA A 141 -9.98 18.76 -6.18
N GLU A 142 -9.18 19.82 -6.02
CA GLU A 142 -8.31 20.33 -7.08
C GLU A 142 -7.21 19.34 -7.46
N ILE A 143 -6.44 18.81 -6.50
CA ILE A 143 -5.29 17.94 -6.80
C ILE A 143 -5.73 16.58 -7.37
N THR A 144 -6.89 16.06 -6.96
CA THR A 144 -7.39 14.75 -7.43
C THR A 144 -8.09 14.84 -8.78
N LYS A 145 -8.61 16.01 -9.17
CA LYS A 145 -9.22 16.25 -10.50
C LYS A 145 -8.18 16.42 -11.61
N ARG A 146 -6.89 16.55 -11.28
CA ARG A 146 -5.84 16.69 -12.31
C ARG A 146 -5.80 15.43 -13.19
N PRO A 147 -5.62 15.57 -14.52
CA PRO A 147 -5.62 14.42 -15.42
C PRO A 147 -4.61 13.32 -15.07
N ALA A 148 -3.43 13.69 -14.55
CA ALA A 148 -2.42 12.74 -14.11
C ALA A 148 -2.88 11.93 -12.89
N SER A 149 -3.55 12.59 -11.93
CA SER A 149 -4.07 11.96 -10.71
C SER A 149 -5.12 10.90 -11.03
N GLN A 150 -6.00 11.18 -11.99
CA GLN A 150 -7.08 10.27 -12.37
C GLN A 150 -6.58 8.97 -13.01
N LYS A 151 -5.34 8.94 -13.52
CA LYS A 151 -4.71 7.75 -14.10
C LYS A 151 -4.09 6.80 -13.05
N ILE A 152 -3.98 7.21 -11.78
CA ILE A 152 -3.33 6.40 -10.74
C ILE A 152 -4.18 5.19 -10.31
N LEU A 153 -5.51 5.33 -10.35
CA LEU A 153 -6.46 4.29 -9.95
C LEU A 153 -7.16 3.60 -11.13
N GLN A 154 -6.74 3.89 -12.37
CA GLN A 154 -7.21 3.21 -13.58
C GLN A 154 -6.34 2.00 -13.89
#